data_AF-A0A257ADM7-F1
#
_entry.id   AF-A0A257ADM7-F1
#
_cell.length_a   1.000
_cell.length_b   1.000
_cell.length_c   1.000
_cell.angle_alpha   90.00
_cell.angle_beta   90.00
_cell.angle_gamma   90.00
#
_symmetry.space_group_name_H-M   'P 1'
#
loop_
_entity.id
_entity.type
_entity.pdbx_description
1 polymer ?
#
loop_
_entity_poly.entity_id
_entity_poly.type
_entity_poly.pdbx_seq_one_letter_code
_entity_poly.pdbx_strand_id
1 'polypeptide(L)'
;MKCEICGKEVTETYTCKLCGRRVCKEDFDKGSGICEICKETLCALCKVRLAIAICNECGRLVCEDCSIKVGVGYLCKDCAKEVDKRRKRVKTVSNSRL
;
A
#
# COMPACT_ATOMS: atom_id res chain seq x y z
N MET A 1 15.23 -3.24 27.35
CA MET A 1 14.72 -2.24 26.39
C MET A 1 13.44 -2.80 25.80
N LYS A 2 12.48 -1.96 25.42
CA LYS A 2 11.15 -2.45 25.06
C LYS A 2 10.96 -2.48 23.54
N CYS A 3 10.42 -3.58 23.00
CA CYS A 3 9.98 -3.62 21.61
C CYS A 3 8.81 -2.67 21.40
N GLU A 4 8.87 -1.81 20.37
CA GLU A 4 7.82 -0.84 20.06
C GLU A 4 6.57 -1.46 19.38
N ILE A 5 6.61 -2.75 19.01
CA ILE A 5 5.46 -3.48 18.47
C ILE A 5 4.81 -4.34 19.55
N CYS A 6 5.49 -5.38 20.04
CA CYS A 6 4.89 -6.31 21.00
C CYS A 6 4.97 -5.86 22.46
N GLY A 7 5.74 -4.80 22.77
CA GLY A 7 5.87 -4.29 24.13
C GLY A 7 6.65 -5.19 25.09
N LYS A 8 7.34 -6.24 24.63
CA LYS A 8 8.16 -7.10 25.49
C LYS A 8 9.48 -6.42 25.84
N GLU A 9 9.98 -6.65 27.06
CA GLU A 9 11.36 -6.35 27.40
C GLU A 9 12.30 -7.33 26.70
N VAL A 10 13.30 -6.79 26.03
CA VAL A 10 14.29 -7.53 25.24
C VAL A 10 15.70 -6.98 25.49
N THR A 11 16.70 -7.81 25.22
CA THR A 11 18.12 -7.47 25.36
C THR A 11 18.68 -6.74 24.15
N GLU A 12 18.10 -6.96 22.97
CA GLU A 12 18.52 -6.38 21.70
C GLU A 12 17.29 -5.88 20.91
N THR A 13 17.46 -4.78 20.17
CA THR A 13 16.46 -4.28 19.21
C THR A 13 17.11 -3.96 17.86
N TYR A 14 16.29 -4.00 16.82
CA TYR A 14 16.63 -3.67 15.44
C TYR A 14 15.84 -2.44 15.01
N THR A 15 16.48 -1.49 14.33
CA THR A 15 15.82 -0.26 13.88
C THR A 15 15.26 -0.46 12.47
N CYS A 16 13.94 -0.29 12.31
CA CYS A 16 13.28 -0.34 11.01
C CYS A 16 13.76 0.81 10.13
N LYS A 17 14.34 0.51 8.95
CA LYS A 17 14.83 1.55 8.02
C LYS A 17 13.74 2.42 7.41
N LEU A 18 12.47 2.01 7.51
CA LEU A 18 11.33 2.70 6.90
C LEU A 18 10.55 3.60 7.87
N CYS A 19 10.31 3.15 9.11
CA CYS A 19 9.57 3.95 10.11
C CYS A 19 10.38 4.34 11.35
N GLY A 20 11.61 3.84 11.51
CA GLY A 20 12.48 4.17 12.64
C GLY A 20 12.18 3.44 13.95
N ARG A 21 11.09 2.67 14.07
CA ARG A 21 10.79 1.88 15.28
C ARG A 21 11.92 0.91 15.61
N ARG A 22 12.23 0.77 16.90
CA ARG A 22 13.11 -0.26 17.46
C ARG A 22 12.29 -1.46 17.90
N VAL A 23 12.56 -2.61 17.30
CA VAL A 23 11.73 -3.80 17.44
C VAL A 23 12.58 -5.02 17.78
N CYS A 24 11.99 -6.03 18.43
CA CYS A 24 12.67 -7.28 18.72
C CYS A 24 12.90 -8.10 17.43
N LYS A 25 13.68 -9.17 17.52
CA LYS A 25 14.01 -10.03 16.38
C LYS A 25 12.77 -10.64 15.71
N GLU A 26 11.74 -10.94 16.49
CA GLU A 26 10.50 -11.58 16.02
C GLU A 26 9.64 -10.61 15.20
N ASP A 27 9.72 -9.31 15.50
CA ASP A 27 8.96 -8.25 14.82
C ASP A 27 9.79 -7.55 13.72
N PHE A 28 10.97 -8.11 13.37
CA PHE A 28 11.91 -7.55 12.40
C PHE A 28 12.20 -8.50 11.24
N ASP A 29 11.88 -8.08 10.02
CA ASP A 29 12.24 -8.79 8.81
C ASP A 29 13.69 -8.48 8.42
N LYS A 30 14.61 -9.41 8.71
CA LYS A 30 16.04 -9.23 8.38
C LYS A 30 16.31 -9.12 6.88
N GLY A 31 15.50 -9.77 6.04
CA GLY A 31 15.68 -9.77 4.59
C GLY A 31 15.48 -8.38 3.97
N SER A 32 14.46 -7.66 4.41
CA SER A 32 14.12 -6.32 3.92
C SER A 32 14.60 -5.19 4.83
N GLY A 33 14.99 -5.47 6.08
CA GLY A 33 15.49 -4.49 7.04
C GLY A 33 14.40 -3.57 7.59
N ILE A 34 13.15 -4.03 7.62
CA ILE A 34 12.00 -3.30 8.12
C ILE A 34 11.24 -4.14 9.16
N CYS A 35 10.44 -3.49 10.00
CA CYS A 35 9.56 -4.22 10.90
C CYS A 35 8.39 -4.88 10.16
N GLU A 36 7.81 -5.92 10.76
CA GLU A 36 6.70 -6.67 10.17
C GLU A 36 5.47 -5.79 9.89
N ILE A 37 5.17 -4.80 10.74
CA ILE A 37 4.11 -3.81 10.47
C ILE A 37 4.34 -3.05 9.17
N CYS A 38 5.57 -2.57 8.94
CA CYS A 38 5.90 -1.88 7.69
C CYS A 38 5.76 -2.81 6.49
N LYS A 39 6.20 -4.06 6.63
CA LYS A 39 6.15 -5.08 5.56
C LYS A 39 4.72 -5.41 5.16
N GLU A 40 3.82 -5.56 6.12
CA GLU A 40 2.39 -5.81 5.89
C GLU A 40 1.65 -4.60 5.30
N THR A 41 2.15 -3.39 5.54
CA THR A 41 1.53 -2.13 5.09
C THR A 41 2.14 -1.56 3.80
N LEU A 42 3.06 -2.29 3.16
CA LEU A 42 3.62 -1.89 1.87
C LEU A 42 2.55 -1.84 0.78
N CYS A 43 2.69 -0.87 -0.13
CA CYS A 43 1.90 -0.79 -1.34
C CYS A 43 1.97 -2.12 -2.12
N ALA A 44 0.81 -2.66 -2.45
CA ALA A 44 0.70 -3.91 -3.18
C ALA A 44 1.27 -3.85 -4.60
N LEU A 45 1.39 -2.64 -5.19
CA LEU A 45 1.91 -2.45 -6.54
C LEU A 45 3.43 -2.32 -6.57
N CYS A 46 4.01 -1.39 -5.81
CA CYS A 46 5.45 -1.15 -5.89
C CYS A 46 6.28 -1.90 -4.85
N LYS A 47 5.68 -2.35 -3.73
CA LYS A 47 6.38 -2.99 -2.59
C LYS A 47 7.55 -2.15 -2.01
N VAL A 48 7.57 -0.84 -2.27
CA VAL A 48 8.62 0.09 -1.81
C VAL A 48 8.13 1.08 -0.76
N ARG A 49 6.90 1.60 -0.92
CA ARG A 49 6.35 2.65 -0.04
C ARG A 49 5.20 2.12 0.79
N LEU A 50 5.01 2.70 1.97
CA LEU A 50 3.82 2.45 2.78
C LEU A 50 2.55 2.91 2.04
N ALA A 51 1.48 2.14 2.21
CA ALA A 51 0.19 2.50 1.68
C ALA A 51 -0.44 3.66 2.46
N ILE A 52 -1.12 4.55 1.75
CA ILE A 52 -1.90 5.65 2.32
C ILE A 52 -3.41 5.42 2.16
N ALA A 53 -3.80 4.45 1.34
CA ALA A 53 -5.19 4.16 1.03
C ALA A 53 -5.38 2.70 0.62
N ILE A 54 -6.65 2.28 0.62
CA ILE A 54 -7.12 1.02 0.04
C ILE A 54 -7.82 1.37 -1.28
N CYS A 55 -7.54 0.62 -2.34
CA CYS A 55 -8.23 0.79 -3.63
C CYS A 55 -9.72 0.43 -3.49
N ASN A 56 -10.61 1.37 -3.78
CA ASN A 56 -12.06 1.18 -3.69
C ASN A 56 -12.62 0.17 -4.72
N GLU A 57 -11.84 -0.22 -5.73
CA GLU A 57 -12.25 -1.24 -6.71
C GLU A 57 -11.76 -2.64 -6.33
N CYS A 58 -10.51 -2.79 -5.86
CA CYS A 58 -9.87 -4.12 -5.70
C CYS A 58 -9.35 -4.42 -4.29
N GLY A 59 -9.52 -3.51 -3.32
CA GLY A 59 -9.11 -3.74 -1.93
C GLY A 59 -7.61 -3.74 -1.66
N ARG A 60 -6.75 -3.53 -2.67
CA ARG A 60 -5.30 -3.49 -2.48
C ARG A 60 -4.87 -2.22 -1.74
N LEU A 61 -3.93 -2.39 -0.81
CA LEU A 61 -3.15 -1.30 -0.20
C LEU A 61 -2.32 -0.58 -1.27
N VAL A 62 -2.44 0.75 -1.35
CA VAL A 62 -1.76 1.58 -2.35
C VAL A 62 -1.12 2.82 -1.74
N CYS A 63 0.11 3.14 -2.20
CA CYS A 63 0.78 4.38 -1.86
C CYS A 63 0.29 5.53 -2.75
N GLU A 64 0.70 6.74 -2.40
CA GLU A 64 0.36 7.98 -3.12
C GLU A 64 0.68 7.86 -4.62
N ASP A 65 1.91 7.51 -4.97
CA ASP A 65 2.34 7.36 -6.37
C ASP A 65 1.65 6.25 -7.14
N CYS A 66 1.11 5.24 -6.47
CA CYS A 66 0.49 4.08 -7.12
C CYS A 66 -1.05 4.16 -7.13
N SER A 67 -1.60 5.28 -6.66
CA SER A 67 -3.03 5.53 -6.60
C SER A 67 -3.41 6.83 -7.30
N ILE A 68 -4.70 6.98 -7.56
CA ILE A 68 -5.33 8.23 -7.94
C ILE A 68 -6.50 8.47 -7.00
N LYS A 69 -6.70 9.73 -6.58
CA LYS A 69 -7.87 10.12 -5.80
C LYS A 69 -9.08 10.26 -6.72
N VAL A 70 -10.20 9.62 -6.37
CA VAL A 70 -11.46 9.67 -7.11
C VAL A 70 -12.59 9.98 -6.13
N GLY A 71 -13.06 11.23 -6.14
CA GLY A 71 -14.00 11.73 -5.13
C GLY A 71 -13.38 11.66 -3.72
N VAL A 72 -14.05 10.97 -2.81
CA VAL A 72 -13.59 10.75 -1.43
C VAL A 72 -12.66 9.53 -1.28
N GLY A 73 -12.53 8.70 -2.32
CA GLY A 73 -11.77 7.45 -2.29
C GLY A 73 -10.52 7.45 -3.15
N TYR A 74 -9.86 6.29 -3.22
CA TYR A 74 -8.68 6.07 -4.07
C TYR A 74 -8.89 4.85 -4.97
N LEU A 75 -8.33 4.91 -6.18
CA LEU A 75 -8.16 3.75 -7.05
C LEU A 75 -6.69 3.49 -7.27
N CYS A 76 -6.28 2.22 -7.33
CA CYS A 76 -4.95 1.86 -7.80
C CYS A 76 -4.82 2.20 -9.30
N LYS A 77 -3.59 2.45 -9.77
CA LYS A 77 -3.34 2.78 -11.18
C LYS A 77 -3.82 1.71 -12.16
N ASP A 78 -3.86 0.44 -11.76
CA ASP A 78 -4.38 -0.64 -12.60
C ASP A 78 -5.91 -0.51 -12.79
N CYS A 79 -6.66 -0.40 -11.70
CA CYS A 79 -8.12 -0.23 -11.74
C CYS A 79 -8.53 1.08 -12.41
N ALA A 80 -7.77 2.15 -12.19
CA ALA A 80 -8.00 3.43 -12.85
C ALA A 80 -7.96 3.32 -14.38
N LYS A 81 -6.97 2.60 -14.93
CA LYS A 81 -6.86 2.33 -16.37
C LYS A 81 -8.07 1.55 -16.89
N GLU A 82 -8.53 0.55 -16.15
CA GLU A 82 -9.70 -0.26 -16.55
C GLU A 82 -11.02 0.52 -16.49
N VAL A 83 -11.20 1.40 -15.50
CA VAL A 83 -12.35 2.32 -15.44
C VAL A 83 -12.35 3.29 -16.62
N ASP A 84 -11.18 3.85 -16.97
CA ASP A 84 -11.06 4.76 -18.12
C ASP A 84 -11.40 4.06 -19.45
N LYS A 85 -10.89 2.83 -19.66
CA LYS A 85 -11.25 2.00 -20.82
C LYS A 85 -12.75 1.75 -20.92
N ARG A 86 -13.41 1.41 -19.80
CA ARG A 86 -14.87 1.21 -19.74
C ARG A 86 -15.62 2.48 -20.15
N ARG A 87 -15.22 3.65 -19.66
CA ARG A 87 -15.83 4.94 -20.02
C ARG A 87 -15.68 5.27 -21.50
N LYS A 88 -14.50 5.03 -22.09
CA LYS A 88 -14.26 5.26 -23.52
C LYS A 88 -15.11 4.35 -24.40
N ARG A 89 -15.23 3.06 -24.05
CA ARG A 89 -16.07 2.10 -24.79
C ARG A 89 -17.54 2.52 -24.81
N VAL A 90 -18.08 2.97 -23.67
CA VAL A 90 -19.47 3.46 -23.59
C VAL A 90 -19.69 4.66 -24.52
N LYS A 91 -18.76 5.61 -24.59
CA LYS A 91 -18.82 6.75 -25.52
C LYS A 91 -18.80 6.32 -26.99
N THR A 92 -17.97 5.34 -27.35
CA THR A 92 -17.92 4.85 -28.73
C THR A 92 -19.22 4.16 -29.15
N VAL A 93 -19.83 3.36 -28.26
CA VAL A 93 -21.11 2.67 -28.54
C VAL A 93 -22.30 3.65 -28.62
N SER A 94 -22.24 4.78 -27.92
CA SER A 94 -23.29 5.80 -27.99
C SER A 94 -23.20 6.67 -29.24
N ASN A 95 -22.05 6.70 -29.93
CA ASN A 95 -21.83 7.47 -31.15
C ASN A 95 -22.07 6.69 -32.46
N SER A 96 -22.44 5.41 -32.38
CA SER A 96 -22.70 4.54 -33.54
C SER A 96 -24.18 4.27 -33.77
N ARG A 97 -25.06 5.17 -33.30
CA ARG A 97 -26.53 5.11 -33.46
C ARG A 97 -27.10 6.34 -34.21
N LEU A 98 -26.29 6.98 -35.05
CA LEU A 98 -26.72 8.02 -36.00
C LEU A 98 -26.35 7.60 -37.41
#